data_AF-A0A8C9NIW4-F1
#
_entry.id   AF-A0A8C9NIW4-F1
#
_cell.length_a   1.000
_cell.length_b   1.000
_cell.length_c   1.000
_cell.angle_alpha   90.00
_cell.angle_beta   90.00
_cell.angle_gamma   90.00
#
_symmetry.space_group_name_H-M   'P 1'
#
loop_
_entity.id
_entity.type
_entity.pdbx_description
1 polymer ?
#
loop_
_entity_poly.entity_id
_entity_poly.type
_entity_poly.pdbx_seq_one_letter_code
_entity_poly.pdbx_strand_id
1 'polypeptide(L)'
;MPYAIKISHEDFHGNIVLAAESEFEQAQWLEMLQESGKVTWKNAQLGEAMIESLEAQGLQLAKEKQEYLDKLMEETEELCLQREQKEELERLNQILEAEKQRFEEVVRELRLEQEEIRRELELTARSLKGVEEEKKELRSLTESLQNTLEELSLEKQQMLEMLEENESQIPPPTSPSKEQSPIWGLHCSLRQIEEKMQQLLQEKLLAEKRMKENEERSRALEEEREFYSSQSQALQNSLSELTAEKQQAERDLKAEVKVRMDLEKRLREAEEALQSLEQGLNSLNCNKEKEKKMKADVSNLRKFFEECIRNAELEAKMPVIMKNSVYIHKAATRRIKSCRFRCRRTSASWNDMKQSQSFIFSHAEAENIEELKEAAKRLSRDQRFRKTIYQIMRSQKDSASGDKK
;
A
#
# COMPACT_ATOMS: atom_id res chain seq x y z
N MET A 1 -73.07 6.50 -98.74
CA MET A 1 -72.00 7.08 -97.90
C MET A 1 -70.89 6.04 -97.84
N PRO A 2 -69.63 6.35 -98.23
CA PRO A 2 -68.56 5.37 -98.10
C PRO A 2 -68.24 5.17 -96.62
N TYR A 3 -68.08 3.92 -96.20
CA TYR A 3 -67.69 3.56 -94.83
C TYR A 3 -66.26 4.07 -94.61
N ALA A 4 -66.02 4.83 -93.53
CA ALA A 4 -64.73 5.47 -93.31
C ALA A 4 -64.35 5.58 -91.82
N ILE A 5 -63.09 5.34 -91.50
CA ILE A 5 -62.53 5.44 -90.15
C ILE A 5 -61.70 6.72 -90.08
N LYS A 6 -62.04 7.60 -89.15
CA LYS A 6 -61.31 8.84 -88.91
C LYS A 6 -60.45 8.70 -87.65
N ILE A 7 -59.13 8.82 -87.81
CA ILE A 7 -58.17 8.78 -86.71
C ILE A 7 -57.63 10.20 -86.50
N SER A 8 -57.75 10.71 -85.28
CA SER A 8 -57.25 12.00 -84.85
C SER A 8 -56.37 11.82 -83.62
N HIS A 9 -55.12 12.28 -83.69
CA HIS A 9 -54.16 12.28 -82.58
C HIS A 9 -53.50 13.66 -82.53
N GLU A 10 -53.11 14.12 -81.35
CA GLU A 10 -52.53 15.46 -81.14
C GLU A 10 -51.19 15.64 -81.88
N ASP A 11 -50.44 14.55 -82.08
CA ASP A 11 -49.17 14.56 -82.82
C ASP A 11 -49.35 14.50 -84.36
N PHE A 12 -50.56 14.30 -84.87
CA PHE A 12 -50.82 14.30 -86.31
C PHE A 12 -51.20 15.70 -86.79
N HIS A 13 -50.52 16.16 -87.84
CA HIS A 13 -50.82 17.43 -88.50
C HIS A 13 -52.02 17.26 -89.46
N GLY A 14 -53.17 16.86 -88.93
CA GLY A 14 -54.42 16.60 -89.67
C GLY A 14 -55.10 15.26 -89.32
N ASN A 15 -56.34 15.10 -89.78
CA ASN A 15 -57.10 13.87 -89.56
C ASN A 15 -56.81 12.85 -90.67
N ILE A 16 -56.44 11.63 -90.31
CA ILE A 16 -56.29 10.52 -91.27
C ILE A 16 -57.65 9.86 -91.45
N VAL A 17 -58.10 9.72 -92.70
CA VAL A 17 -59.38 9.08 -93.03
C VAL A 17 -59.10 7.86 -93.91
N LEU A 18 -59.47 6.68 -93.40
CA LEU A 18 -59.33 5.41 -94.09
C LEU A 18 -60.70 5.00 -94.64
N ALA A 19 -60.80 4.71 -95.94
CA ALA A 19 -62.02 4.17 -96.54
C ALA A 19 -62.09 2.65 -96.34
N ALA A 20 -63.29 2.14 -96.08
CA ALA A 20 -63.61 0.71 -95.99
C ALA A 20 -64.66 0.36 -97.07
N GLU A 21 -64.55 -0.84 -97.65
CA GLU A 21 -65.41 -1.27 -98.75
C GLU A 21 -66.81 -1.69 -98.26
N SER A 22 -66.93 -2.06 -96.97
CA SER A 22 -68.19 -2.41 -96.32
C SER A 22 -68.25 -1.97 -94.85
N GLU A 23 -69.47 -1.90 -94.30
CA GLU A 23 -69.72 -1.64 -92.88
C GLU A 23 -69.06 -2.69 -91.99
N PHE A 24 -69.06 -3.94 -92.45
CA PHE A 24 -68.48 -5.07 -91.74
C PHE A 24 -66.95 -4.93 -91.61
N GLU A 25 -66.26 -4.59 -92.69
CA GLU A 25 -64.81 -4.35 -92.65
C GLU A 25 -64.44 -3.13 -91.80
N GLN A 26 -65.24 -2.05 -91.87
CA GLN A 26 -65.04 -0.87 -91.03
C GLN A 26 -65.09 -1.24 -89.54
N ALA A 27 -66.11 -2.02 -89.14
CA ALA A 27 -66.26 -2.50 -87.76
C ALA A 27 -65.09 -3.42 -87.35
N GLN A 28 -64.67 -4.33 -88.22
CA GLN A 28 -63.56 -5.25 -87.97
C GLN A 28 -62.23 -4.51 -87.80
N TRP A 29 -61.92 -3.51 -88.64
CA TRP A 29 -60.71 -2.71 -88.50
C TRP A 29 -60.71 -1.84 -87.23
N LEU A 30 -61.87 -1.28 -86.86
CA LEU A 30 -62.03 -0.56 -85.59
C LEU A 30 -61.78 -1.49 -84.39
N GLU A 31 -62.32 -2.71 -84.44
CA GLU A 31 -62.11 -3.72 -83.39
C GLU A 31 -60.63 -4.10 -83.28
N MET A 32 -59.96 -4.44 -84.39
CA MET A 32 -58.52 -4.76 -84.39
C MET A 32 -57.64 -3.61 -83.91
N LEU A 33 -57.97 -2.35 -84.25
CA LEU A 33 -57.26 -1.17 -83.75
C LEU A 33 -57.46 -0.96 -82.25
N GLN A 34 -58.66 -1.21 -81.73
CA GLN A 34 -58.92 -1.17 -80.30
C GLN A 34 -58.21 -2.32 -79.55
N GLU A 35 -58.17 -3.52 -80.13
CA GLU A 35 -57.47 -4.67 -79.55
C GLU A 35 -55.96 -4.48 -79.53
N SER A 36 -55.37 -4.01 -80.62
CA SER A 36 -53.93 -3.68 -80.67
C SER A 36 -53.57 -2.56 -79.70
N GLY A 37 -54.40 -1.51 -79.56
CA GLY A 37 -54.23 -0.47 -78.56
C GLY A 37 -54.23 -0.99 -77.12
N LYS A 38 -55.11 -1.96 -76.81
CA LYS A 38 -55.12 -2.64 -75.49
C LYS A 38 -53.82 -3.40 -75.23
N VAL A 39 -53.25 -4.06 -76.25
CA VAL A 39 -51.98 -4.78 -76.12
C VAL A 39 -50.82 -3.82 -75.87
N THR A 40 -50.73 -2.72 -76.63
CA THR A 40 -49.68 -1.69 -76.45
C THR A 40 -49.75 -1.06 -75.06
N TRP A 41 -50.96 -0.75 -74.58
CA TRP A 41 -51.15 -0.20 -73.22
C TRP A 41 -50.75 -1.20 -72.13
N LYS A 42 -51.14 -2.48 -72.27
CA LYS A 42 -50.73 -3.54 -71.33
C LYS A 42 -49.20 -3.74 -71.32
N ASN A 43 -48.54 -3.69 -72.48
CA ASN A 43 -47.09 -3.81 -72.55
C ASN A 43 -46.39 -2.60 -71.90
N ALA A 44 -46.91 -1.38 -72.10
CA ALA A 44 -46.39 -0.19 -71.43
C ALA A 44 -46.55 -0.29 -69.91
N GLN A 45 -47.72 -0.72 -69.42
CA GLN A 45 -47.99 -0.92 -68.00
C GLN A 45 -47.08 -2.00 -67.39
N LEU A 46 -46.83 -3.11 -68.11
CA LEU A 46 -45.89 -4.14 -67.68
C LEU A 46 -44.44 -3.62 -67.65
N GLY A 47 -44.04 -2.80 -68.63
CA GLY A 47 -42.72 -2.19 -68.67
C GLY A 47 -42.49 -1.23 -67.50
N GLU A 48 -43.47 -0.37 -67.21
CA GLU A 48 -43.44 0.55 -66.07
C GLU A 48 -43.37 -0.21 -64.74
N ALA A 49 -44.24 -1.20 -64.54
CA ALA A 49 -44.20 -2.04 -63.34
C ALA A 49 -42.87 -2.81 -63.18
N MET A 50 -42.26 -3.24 -64.29
CA MET A 50 -40.96 -3.91 -64.26
C MET A 50 -39.85 -2.93 -63.87
N ILE A 51 -39.83 -1.71 -64.43
CA ILE A 51 -38.86 -0.67 -64.08
C ILE A 51 -39.00 -0.30 -62.60
N GLU A 52 -40.22 -0.03 -62.12
CA GLU A 52 -40.49 0.25 -60.71
C GLU A 52 -40.00 -0.87 -59.80
N SER A 53 -40.20 -2.14 -60.20
CA SER A 53 -39.73 -3.29 -59.43
C SER A 53 -38.20 -3.37 -59.36
N LEU A 54 -37.50 -3.05 -60.46
CA LEU A 54 -36.05 -3.05 -60.52
C LEU A 54 -35.45 -1.88 -59.74
N GLU A 55 -36.07 -0.70 -59.79
CA GLU A 55 -35.68 0.46 -59.00
C GLU A 55 -35.85 0.19 -57.50
N ALA A 56 -36.97 -0.41 -57.09
CA ALA A 56 -37.20 -0.80 -55.71
C ALA A 56 -36.18 -1.84 -55.21
N GLN A 57 -35.86 -2.85 -56.04
CA GLN A 57 -34.81 -3.83 -55.73
C GLN A 57 -33.43 -3.17 -55.64
N GLY A 58 -33.09 -2.28 -56.56
CA GLY A 58 -31.82 -1.54 -56.54
C GLY A 58 -31.67 -0.67 -55.30
N LEU A 59 -32.73 0.02 -54.90
CA LEU A 59 -32.77 0.82 -53.68
C LEU A 59 -32.64 -0.07 -52.43
N GLN A 60 -33.31 -1.22 -52.41
CA GLN A 60 -33.22 -2.17 -51.30
C GLN A 60 -31.81 -2.73 -51.15
N LEU A 61 -31.16 -3.15 -52.25
CA LEU A 61 -29.78 -3.62 -52.25
C LEU A 61 -28.80 -2.55 -51.78
N ALA A 62 -29.01 -1.29 -52.17
CA ALA A 62 -28.19 -0.18 -51.71
C ALA A 62 -28.31 0.06 -50.20
N LYS A 63 -29.54 -0.05 -49.65
CA LYS A 63 -29.77 0.04 -48.19
C LYS A 63 -29.11 -1.10 -47.45
N GLU A 64 -29.31 -2.34 -47.88
CA GLU A 64 -28.69 -3.51 -47.27
C GLU A 64 -27.16 -3.40 -47.27
N LYS A 65 -26.57 -3.00 -48.40
CA LYS A 65 -25.13 -2.75 -48.49
C LYS A 65 -24.65 -1.69 -47.48
N GLN A 66 -25.38 -0.59 -47.32
CA GLN A 66 -25.03 0.44 -46.36
C GLN A 66 -25.11 -0.09 -44.92
N GLU A 67 -26.16 -0.81 -44.57
CA GLU A 67 -26.33 -1.42 -43.24
C GLU A 67 -25.21 -2.42 -42.92
N TYR A 68 -24.76 -3.21 -43.90
CA TYR A 68 -23.60 -4.09 -43.72
C TYR A 68 -22.30 -3.33 -43.51
N LEU A 69 -22.09 -2.22 -44.21
CA LEU A 69 -20.92 -1.37 -44.01
C LEU A 69 -20.92 -0.72 -42.63
N ASP A 70 -22.07 -0.21 -42.20
CA ASP A 70 -22.20 0.41 -40.88
C ASP A 70 -21.90 -0.59 -39.76
N LYS A 71 -22.44 -1.82 -39.84
CA LYS A 71 -22.13 -2.90 -38.89
C LYS A 71 -20.65 -3.26 -38.85
N LEU A 72 -20.00 -3.37 -40.02
CA LEU A 72 -18.57 -3.65 -40.09
C LEU A 72 -17.73 -2.53 -39.48
N MET A 73 -18.16 -1.27 -39.64
CA MET A 73 -17.51 -0.14 -39.00
C MET A 73 -17.65 -0.21 -37.47
N GLU A 74 -18.85 -0.47 -36.96
CA GLU A 74 -19.10 -0.64 -35.51
C GLU A 74 -18.23 -1.76 -34.92
N GLU A 75 -18.21 -2.95 -35.54
CA GLU A 75 -17.36 -4.07 -35.10
C GLU A 75 -15.87 -3.70 -35.11
N THR A 76 -15.42 -2.94 -36.11
CA THR A 76 -14.02 -2.50 -36.21
C THR A 76 -13.67 -1.51 -35.09
N GLU A 77 -14.58 -0.58 -34.77
CA GLU A 77 -14.40 0.37 -33.67
C GLU A 77 -14.35 -0.35 -32.31
N GLU A 78 -15.24 -1.31 -32.08
CA GLU A 78 -15.22 -2.14 -30.86
C GLU A 78 -13.90 -2.92 -30.71
N LEU A 79 -13.39 -3.53 -31.79
CA LEU A 79 -12.12 -4.23 -31.77
C LEU A 79 -10.93 -3.29 -31.50
N CYS A 80 -10.96 -2.07 -32.05
CA CYS A 80 -9.95 -1.04 -31.76
C CYS A 80 -9.96 -0.67 -30.27
N LEU A 81 -11.13 -0.41 -29.68
CA LEU A 81 -11.27 -0.09 -28.26
C LEU A 81 -10.78 -1.25 -27.37
N GLN A 82 -11.14 -2.50 -27.70
CA GLN A 82 -10.66 -3.67 -26.96
C GLN A 82 -9.13 -3.80 -27.02
N ARG A 83 -8.54 -3.52 -28.18
CA ARG A 83 -7.08 -3.53 -28.35
C ARG A 83 -6.42 -2.43 -27.51
N GLU A 84 -6.94 -1.22 -27.53
CA GLU A 84 -6.43 -0.11 -26.72
C GLU A 84 -6.48 -0.44 -25.22
N GLN A 85 -7.61 -0.97 -24.73
CA GLN A 85 -7.75 -1.43 -23.34
C GLN A 85 -6.73 -2.51 -22.98
N LYS A 86 -6.49 -3.47 -23.89
CA LYS A 86 -5.49 -4.52 -23.68
C LYS A 86 -4.07 -3.94 -23.61
N GLU A 87 -3.72 -3.02 -24.50
CA GLU A 87 -2.42 -2.35 -24.49
C GLU A 87 -2.23 -1.52 -23.20
N GLU A 88 -3.28 -0.85 -22.71
CA GLU A 88 -3.26 -0.13 -21.42
C GLU A 88 -3.06 -1.07 -20.24
N LEU A 89 -3.75 -2.22 -20.22
CA LEU A 89 -3.58 -3.25 -19.19
C LEU A 89 -2.17 -3.83 -19.20
N GLU A 90 -1.58 -4.07 -20.38
CA GLU A 90 -0.20 -4.54 -20.51
C GLU A 90 0.80 -3.51 -19.98
N ARG A 91 0.61 -2.22 -20.31
CA ARG A 91 1.43 -1.12 -19.74
C ARG A 91 1.31 -1.04 -18.22
N LEU A 92 0.09 -1.13 -17.69
CA LEU A 92 -0.13 -1.11 -16.24
C LEU A 92 0.53 -2.30 -15.56
N ASN A 93 0.45 -3.49 -16.17
CA ASN A 93 1.09 -4.69 -15.64
C ASN A 93 2.61 -4.55 -15.59
N GLN A 94 3.24 -3.98 -16.62
CA GLN A 94 4.68 -3.69 -16.62
C GLN A 94 5.08 -2.73 -15.49
N ILE A 95 4.28 -1.68 -15.25
CA ILE A 95 4.52 -0.75 -14.14
C ILE A 95 4.41 -1.47 -12.80
N LEU A 96 3.37 -2.30 -12.63
CA LEU A 96 3.15 -3.06 -11.40
C LEU A 96 4.28 -4.09 -11.14
N GLU A 97 4.77 -4.77 -12.17
CA GLU A 97 5.91 -5.68 -12.08
C GLU A 97 7.19 -4.93 -11.70
N ALA A 98 7.44 -3.76 -12.28
CA ALA A 98 8.58 -2.93 -11.93
C ALA A 98 8.50 -2.41 -10.49
N GLU A 99 7.32 -1.96 -10.04
CA GLU A 99 7.10 -1.57 -8.64
C GLU A 99 7.30 -2.74 -7.69
N LYS A 100 6.79 -3.93 -8.03
CA LYS A 100 7.02 -5.16 -7.26
C LYS A 100 8.52 -5.47 -7.11
N GLN A 101 9.29 -5.37 -8.20
CA GLN A 101 10.75 -5.60 -8.16
C GLN A 101 11.44 -4.60 -7.23
N ARG A 102 11.08 -3.32 -7.29
CA ARG A 102 11.61 -2.29 -6.38
C ARG A 102 11.27 -2.59 -4.92
N PHE A 103 10.04 -3.03 -4.62
CA PHE A 103 9.67 -3.44 -3.26
C PHE A 103 10.50 -4.64 -2.79
N GLU A 104 10.72 -5.64 -3.65
CA GLU A 104 11.55 -6.80 -3.32
C GLU A 104 13.02 -6.43 -3.08
N GLU A 105 13.56 -5.45 -3.80
CA GLU A 105 14.90 -4.88 -3.58
C GLU A 105 15.00 -4.19 -2.22
N VAL A 106 14.08 -3.27 -1.90
CA VAL A 106 14.06 -2.58 -0.60
C VAL A 106 13.94 -3.57 0.55
N VAL A 107 13.09 -4.58 0.43
CA VAL A 107 12.96 -5.63 1.45
C VAL A 107 14.25 -6.43 1.61
N ARG A 108 15.01 -6.64 0.52
CA ARG A 108 16.30 -7.33 0.57
C ARG A 108 17.36 -6.47 1.25
N GLU A 109 17.42 -5.18 0.94
CA GLU A 109 18.33 -4.21 1.57
C GLU A 109 18.07 -4.12 3.07
N LEU A 110 16.82 -3.92 3.48
CA LEU A 110 16.44 -3.87 4.90
C LEU A 110 16.80 -5.15 5.67
N ARG A 111 16.77 -6.32 5.02
CA ARG A 111 17.21 -7.59 5.63
C ARG A 111 18.72 -7.65 5.80
N LEU A 112 19.49 -7.16 4.83
CA LEU A 112 20.95 -7.09 4.94
C LEU A 112 21.36 -6.13 6.07
N GLU A 113 20.72 -4.96 6.17
CA GLU A 113 20.93 -4.01 7.26
C GLU A 113 20.59 -4.63 8.63
N GLN A 114 19.49 -5.39 8.71
CA GLN A 114 19.12 -6.10 9.94
C GLN A 114 20.19 -7.12 10.36
N GLU A 115 20.77 -7.86 9.41
CA GLU A 115 21.86 -8.80 9.70
C GLU A 115 23.14 -8.10 10.13
N GLU A 116 23.45 -6.94 9.54
CA GLU A 116 24.62 -6.13 9.89
C GLU A 116 24.50 -5.58 11.32
N ILE A 117 23.37 -4.93 11.65
CA ILE A 117 23.09 -4.43 13.00
C ILE A 117 23.12 -5.57 14.02
N ARG A 118 22.65 -6.77 13.65
CA ARG A 118 22.74 -7.95 14.52
C ARG A 118 24.19 -8.34 14.79
N ARG A 119 25.06 -8.34 13.78
CA ARG A 119 26.49 -8.63 13.96
C ARG A 119 27.15 -7.58 14.84
N GLU A 120 26.83 -6.30 14.65
CA GLU A 120 27.35 -5.20 15.48
C GLU A 120 26.91 -5.35 16.94
N LEU A 121 25.63 -5.65 17.21
CA LEU A 121 25.13 -5.95 18.54
C LEU A 121 25.89 -7.12 19.21
N GLU A 122 26.16 -8.19 18.45
CA GLU A 122 26.93 -9.33 18.94
C GLU A 122 28.38 -8.95 19.27
N LEU A 123 29.01 -8.07 18.49
CA LEU A 123 30.34 -7.55 18.76
C LEU A 123 30.35 -6.66 20.00
N THR A 124 29.42 -5.71 20.12
CA THR A 124 29.28 -4.83 21.30
C THR A 124 29.04 -5.64 22.57
N ALA A 125 28.18 -6.67 22.51
CA ALA A 125 27.93 -7.56 23.64
C ALA A 125 29.19 -8.35 24.08
N ARG A 126 30.01 -8.80 23.14
CA ARG A 126 31.30 -9.46 23.44
C ARG A 126 32.28 -8.49 24.08
N SER A 127 32.41 -7.28 23.56
CA SER A 127 33.27 -6.23 24.12
C SER A 127 32.85 -5.85 25.54
N LEU A 128 31.55 -5.66 25.78
CA LEU A 128 31.00 -5.33 27.09
C LEU A 128 31.29 -6.44 28.12
N LYS A 129 31.16 -7.71 27.71
CA LYS A 129 31.52 -8.86 28.56
C LYS A 129 33.01 -8.87 28.91
N GLY A 130 33.90 -8.54 27.97
CA GLY A 130 35.34 -8.41 28.25
C GLY A 130 35.63 -7.32 29.28
N VAL A 131 34.99 -6.15 29.16
CA VAL A 131 35.13 -5.05 30.13
C VAL A 131 34.59 -5.44 31.51
N GLU A 132 33.50 -6.22 31.59
CA GLU A 132 32.98 -6.74 32.86
C GLU A 132 33.96 -7.72 33.54
N GLU A 133 34.62 -8.58 32.76
CA GLU A 133 35.64 -9.51 33.26
C GLU A 133 36.85 -8.72 33.82
N GLU A 134 37.37 -7.75 33.07
CA GLU A 134 38.45 -6.86 33.53
C GLU A 134 38.07 -6.09 34.81
N LYS A 135 36.83 -5.60 34.92
CA LYS A 135 36.34 -4.94 36.14
C LYS A 135 36.34 -5.89 37.33
N LYS A 136 35.98 -7.16 37.15
CA LYS A 136 36.00 -8.16 38.24
C LYS A 136 37.43 -8.42 38.70
N GLU A 137 38.36 -8.56 37.75
CA GLU A 137 39.78 -8.74 38.04
C GLU A 137 40.35 -7.54 38.80
N LEU A 138 40.11 -6.32 38.30
CA LEU A 138 40.57 -5.08 38.95
C LEU A 138 39.97 -4.91 40.36
N ARG A 139 38.68 -5.24 40.57
CA ARG A 139 38.08 -5.24 41.92
C ARG A 139 38.79 -6.21 42.85
N SER A 140 39.01 -7.45 42.42
CA SER A 140 39.73 -8.44 43.23
C SER A 140 41.16 -8.00 43.56
N LEU A 141 41.84 -7.35 42.62
CA LEU A 141 43.17 -6.76 42.84
C LEU A 141 43.10 -5.62 43.84
N THR A 142 42.17 -4.68 43.70
CA THR A 142 41.98 -3.58 44.64
C THR A 142 41.65 -4.07 46.05
N GLU A 143 40.82 -5.11 46.19
CA GLU A 143 40.53 -5.75 47.49
C GLU A 143 41.79 -6.37 48.10
N SER A 144 42.60 -7.09 47.30
CA SER A 144 43.86 -7.68 47.78
C SER A 144 44.88 -6.62 48.22
N LEU A 145 45.00 -5.51 47.46
CA LEU A 145 45.88 -4.38 47.80
C LEU A 145 45.39 -3.64 49.05
N GLN A 146 44.07 -3.57 49.26
CA GLN A 146 43.49 -2.99 50.45
C GLN A 146 43.79 -3.85 51.69
N ASN A 147 43.63 -5.17 51.60
CA ASN A 147 43.95 -6.08 52.71
C ASN A 147 45.43 -6.03 53.09
N THR A 148 46.35 -6.01 52.11
CA THR A 148 47.80 -5.92 52.39
C THR A 148 48.19 -4.57 52.98
N LEU A 149 47.55 -3.47 52.57
CA LEU A 149 47.72 -2.17 53.19
C LEU A 149 47.25 -2.16 54.66
N GLU A 150 46.12 -2.80 54.95
CA GLU A 150 45.60 -2.94 56.32
C GLU A 150 46.54 -3.76 57.20
N GLU A 151 47.03 -4.90 56.71
CA GLU A 151 48.03 -5.73 57.40
C GLU A 151 49.32 -4.95 57.69
N LEU A 152 49.90 -4.27 56.70
CA LEU A 152 51.10 -3.44 56.89
C LEU A 152 50.86 -2.27 57.84
N SER A 153 49.65 -1.72 57.86
CA SER A 153 49.31 -0.66 58.82
C SER A 153 49.28 -1.17 60.26
N LEU A 154 48.80 -2.40 60.48
CA LEU A 154 48.82 -3.08 61.78
C LEU A 154 50.25 -3.44 62.20
N GLU A 155 51.08 -3.96 61.28
CA GLU A 155 52.50 -4.23 61.54
C GLU A 155 53.26 -2.95 61.90
N LYS A 156 52.99 -1.84 61.18
CA LYS A 156 53.54 -0.53 61.50
C LYS A 156 53.15 -0.09 62.92
N GLN A 157 51.88 -0.25 63.29
CA GLN A 157 51.38 0.08 64.64
C GLN A 157 52.12 -0.74 65.72
N GLN A 158 52.24 -2.05 65.53
CA GLN A 158 52.93 -2.96 66.45
C GLN A 158 54.42 -2.62 66.59
N MET A 159 55.12 -2.28 65.49
CA MET A 159 56.53 -1.88 65.57
C MET A 159 56.74 -0.53 66.24
N LEU A 160 55.80 0.41 66.11
CA LEU A 160 55.82 1.68 66.84
C LEU A 160 55.64 1.45 68.35
N GLU A 161 54.71 0.59 68.75
CA GLU A 161 54.52 0.20 70.17
C GLU A 161 55.80 -0.46 70.73
N MET A 162 56.44 -1.37 69.99
CA MET A 162 57.73 -1.95 70.42
C MET A 162 58.87 -0.92 70.49
N LEU A 163 58.87 0.11 69.64
CA LEU A 163 59.85 1.19 69.71
C LEU A 163 59.62 2.06 70.97
N GLU A 164 58.37 2.39 71.29
CA GLU A 164 58.00 3.13 72.51
C GLU A 164 58.36 2.35 73.79
N GLU A 165 58.10 1.03 73.81
CA GLU A 165 58.47 0.15 74.92
C GLU A 165 59.99 0.05 75.12
N ASN A 166 60.77 -0.01 74.03
CA ASN A 166 62.23 -0.06 74.09
C ASN A 166 62.84 1.29 74.49
N GLU A 167 62.28 2.43 74.04
CA GLU A 167 62.70 3.75 74.51
C GLU A 167 62.40 3.97 75.99
N SER A 168 61.28 3.41 76.49
CA SER A 168 60.88 3.47 77.90
C SER A 168 61.79 2.65 78.84
N GLN A 169 62.56 1.69 78.33
CA GLN A 169 63.43 0.80 79.11
C GLN A 169 64.91 1.24 79.18
N ILE A 170 65.31 2.36 78.55
CA ILE A 170 66.72 2.78 78.43
C ILE A 170 67.03 4.11 79.17
N PRO A 171 67.99 4.16 80.13
CA PRO A 171 68.52 5.40 80.72
C PRO A 171 69.65 6.05 79.85
N PRO A 172 70.03 7.34 80.08
CA PRO A 172 70.86 8.15 79.16
C PRO A 172 72.36 7.75 79.10
N PRO A 173 73.13 8.21 78.08
CA PRO A 173 74.00 7.35 77.30
C PRO A 173 75.48 7.35 77.75
N THR A 174 76.20 6.29 77.42
CA THR A 174 77.66 6.32 77.35
C THR A 174 78.16 5.51 76.14
N SER A 175 78.89 6.19 75.26
CA SER A 175 79.73 5.68 74.15
C SER A 175 79.09 5.40 72.77
N PRO A 176 79.86 5.58 71.67
CA PRO A 176 79.35 5.82 70.33
C PRO A 176 79.58 4.61 69.42
N SER A 177 78.53 3.84 69.18
CA SER A 177 78.42 2.99 67.99
C SER A 177 76.96 2.92 67.60
N LYS A 178 76.50 3.97 66.90
CA LYS A 178 75.09 4.20 66.52
C LYS A 178 74.50 3.14 65.58
N GLU A 179 75.29 2.15 65.15
CA GLU A 179 74.92 1.17 64.12
C GLU A 179 74.67 -0.26 64.65
N GLN A 180 74.84 -0.50 65.96
CA GLN A 180 74.67 -1.85 66.57
C GLN A 180 73.61 -1.89 67.68
N SER A 181 72.56 -1.06 67.59
CA SER A 181 71.41 -1.11 68.51
C SER A 181 70.22 -1.82 67.87
N PRO A 182 69.49 -2.71 68.58
CA PRO A 182 68.23 -3.31 68.12
C PRO A 182 67.20 -2.26 67.65
N ILE A 183 67.26 -1.05 68.22
CA ILE A 183 66.40 0.10 67.90
C ILE A 183 66.64 0.61 66.47
N TRP A 184 67.89 0.60 66.01
CA TRP A 184 68.23 1.00 64.63
C TRP A 184 67.65 0.02 63.59
N GLY A 185 67.67 -1.28 63.91
CA GLY A 185 67.05 -2.32 63.08
C GLY A 185 65.54 -2.11 62.93
N LEU A 186 64.84 -1.83 64.04
CA LEU A 186 63.41 -1.51 64.04
C LEU A 186 63.10 -0.23 63.23
N HIS A 187 63.92 0.82 63.33
CA HIS A 187 63.76 2.01 62.50
C HIS A 187 63.97 1.75 61.00
N CYS A 188 64.93 0.89 60.62
CA CYS A 188 65.11 0.48 59.23
C CYS A 188 63.91 -0.31 58.71
N SER A 189 63.38 -1.24 59.51
CA SER A 189 62.18 -2.02 59.18
C SER A 189 60.94 -1.13 59.04
N LEU A 190 60.75 -0.15 59.94
CA LEU A 190 59.67 0.82 59.87
C LEU A 190 59.72 1.62 58.57
N ARG A 191 60.90 2.11 58.19
CA ARG A 191 61.09 2.84 56.93
C ARG A 191 60.75 1.97 55.72
N GLN A 192 61.16 0.70 55.72
CA GLN A 192 60.83 -0.24 54.65
C GLN A 192 59.33 -0.53 54.55
N ILE A 193 58.62 -0.63 55.68
CA ILE A 193 57.15 -0.78 55.69
C ILE A 193 56.48 0.47 55.13
N GLU A 194 56.95 1.66 55.50
CA GLU A 194 56.42 2.92 54.98
C GLU A 194 56.64 3.06 53.46
N GLU A 195 57.82 2.70 52.96
CA GLU A 195 58.12 2.69 51.52
C GLU A 195 57.23 1.69 50.76
N LYS A 196 57.06 0.47 51.28
CA LYS A 196 56.15 -0.54 50.68
C LYS A 196 54.69 -0.09 50.70
N MET A 197 54.24 0.51 51.81
CA MET A 197 52.89 1.06 51.93
C MET A 197 52.65 2.18 50.91
N GLN A 198 53.64 3.06 50.67
CA GLN A 198 53.56 4.08 49.62
C GLN A 198 53.48 3.47 48.21
N GLN A 199 54.26 2.43 47.92
CA GLN A 199 54.20 1.72 46.64
C GLN A 199 52.83 1.09 46.40
N LEU A 200 52.27 0.38 47.40
CA LEU A 200 50.94 -0.25 47.31
C LEU A 200 49.82 0.79 47.17
N LEU A 201 49.91 1.94 47.83
CA LEU A 201 48.98 3.05 47.64
C LEU A 201 49.00 3.57 46.21
N GLN A 202 50.19 3.67 45.60
CA GLN A 202 50.33 4.09 44.22
C GLN A 202 49.74 3.06 43.24
N GLU A 203 49.98 1.77 43.46
CA GLU A 203 49.38 0.67 42.68
C GLU A 203 47.86 0.64 42.79
N LYS A 204 47.33 0.82 44.01
CA LYS A 204 45.89 0.94 44.25
C LYS A 204 45.29 2.10 43.45
N LEU A 205 45.92 3.27 43.49
CA LEU A 205 45.44 4.45 42.78
C LEU A 205 45.47 4.26 41.25
N LEU A 206 46.44 3.52 40.73
CA LEU A 206 46.49 3.13 39.31
C LEU A 206 45.38 2.12 38.95
N ALA A 207 45.10 1.14 39.81
CA ALA A 207 44.00 0.20 39.63
C ALA A 207 42.63 0.91 39.65
N GLU A 208 42.44 1.88 40.56
CA GLU A 208 41.23 2.70 40.63
C GLU A 208 41.04 3.59 39.38
N LYS A 209 42.13 4.13 38.82
CA LYS A 209 42.06 4.88 37.54
C LYS A 209 41.61 3.98 36.40
N ARG A 210 42.20 2.78 36.27
CA ARG A 210 41.77 1.80 35.26
C ARG A 210 40.33 1.36 35.45
N MET A 211 39.87 1.22 36.70
CA MET A 211 38.47 0.93 37.00
C MET A 211 37.53 2.01 36.48
N LYS A 212 37.84 3.29 36.69
CA LYS A 212 37.04 4.42 36.17
C LYS A 212 37.01 4.46 34.65
N GLU A 213 38.16 4.25 34.00
CA GLU A 213 38.23 4.17 32.53
C GLU A 213 37.36 3.02 31.98
N ASN A 214 37.37 1.85 32.63
CA ASN A 214 36.52 0.73 32.24
C ASN A 214 35.04 0.98 32.55
N GLU A 215 34.70 1.78 33.56
CA GLU A 215 33.33 2.24 33.80
C GLU A 215 32.81 3.17 32.71
N GLU A 216 33.65 4.09 32.23
CA GLU A 216 33.32 4.95 31.10
C GLU A 216 33.17 4.15 29.79
N ARG A 217 34.10 3.24 29.50
CA ARG A 217 34.00 2.34 28.33
C ARG A 217 32.75 1.47 28.36
N SER A 218 32.43 0.91 29.52
CA SER A 218 31.21 0.11 29.71
C SER A 218 29.95 0.93 29.47
N ARG A 219 29.89 2.19 29.93
CA ARG A 219 28.75 3.09 29.66
C ARG A 219 28.60 3.37 28.18
N ALA A 220 29.69 3.69 27.49
CA ALA A 220 29.66 3.93 26.04
C ALA A 220 29.17 2.70 25.25
N LEU A 221 29.65 1.50 25.60
CA LEU A 221 29.20 0.25 24.96
C LEU A 221 27.72 -0.07 25.27
N GLU A 222 27.23 0.28 26.46
CA GLU A 222 25.82 0.12 26.82
C GLU A 222 24.93 1.04 25.96
N GLU A 223 25.34 2.30 25.77
CA GLU A 223 24.65 3.27 24.91
C GLU A 223 24.62 2.80 23.44
N GLU A 224 25.73 2.29 22.91
CA GLU A 224 25.79 1.68 21.58
C GLU A 224 24.85 0.47 21.45
N ARG A 225 24.82 -0.41 22.47
CA ARG A 225 23.94 -1.57 22.51
C ARG A 225 22.47 -1.14 22.47
N GLU A 226 22.08 -0.14 23.26
CA GLU A 226 20.72 0.40 23.28
C GLU A 226 20.35 1.03 21.94
N PHE A 227 21.27 1.79 21.33
CA PHE A 227 21.09 2.38 20.01
C PHE A 227 20.79 1.31 18.95
N TYR A 228 21.68 0.32 18.78
CA TYR A 228 21.49 -0.73 17.79
C TYR A 228 20.28 -1.63 18.09
N SER A 229 19.97 -1.85 19.37
CA SER A 229 18.78 -2.60 19.77
C SER A 229 17.49 -1.88 19.35
N SER A 230 17.43 -0.55 19.56
CA SER A 230 16.28 0.26 19.17
C SER A 230 16.11 0.30 17.65
N GLN A 231 17.21 0.42 16.91
CA GLN A 231 17.24 0.41 15.45
C GLN A 231 16.78 -0.95 14.89
N SER A 232 17.31 -2.06 15.45
CA SER A 232 16.92 -3.42 15.07
C SER A 232 15.42 -3.67 15.30
N GLN A 233 14.89 -3.21 16.43
CA GLN A 233 13.46 -3.33 16.74
C GLN A 233 12.59 -2.50 15.78
N ALA A 234 13.01 -1.28 15.45
CA ALA A 234 12.29 -0.44 14.49
C ALA A 234 12.25 -1.07 13.09
N LEU A 235 13.39 -1.59 12.61
CA LEU A 235 13.48 -2.30 11.33
C LEU A 235 12.64 -3.59 11.34
N GLN A 236 12.67 -4.35 12.43
CA GLN A 236 11.86 -5.56 12.57
C GLN A 236 10.36 -5.25 12.51
N ASN A 237 9.91 -4.19 13.17
CA ASN A 237 8.52 -3.74 13.12
C ASN A 237 8.14 -3.36 11.69
N SER A 238 8.96 -2.55 11.01
CA SER A 238 8.70 -2.14 9.62
C SER A 238 8.64 -3.32 8.65
N LEU A 239 9.57 -4.29 8.77
CA LEU A 239 9.53 -5.52 7.97
C LEU A 239 8.28 -6.36 8.24
N SER A 240 7.81 -6.41 9.50
CA SER A 240 6.59 -7.14 9.86
C SER A 240 5.33 -6.48 9.29
N GLU A 241 5.27 -5.15 9.30
CA GLU A 241 4.18 -4.36 8.72
C GLU A 241 4.14 -4.55 7.19
N LEU A 242 5.27 -4.35 6.51
CA LEU A 242 5.36 -4.57 5.05
C LEU A 242 5.00 -6.00 4.65
N THR A 243 5.40 -7.00 5.46
CA THR A 243 5.05 -8.39 5.21
C THR A 243 3.54 -8.63 5.38
N ALA A 244 2.91 -8.02 6.38
CA ALA A 244 1.48 -8.12 6.59
C ALA A 244 0.69 -7.43 5.47
N GLU A 245 1.10 -6.25 5.04
CA GLU A 245 0.52 -5.51 3.91
C GLU A 245 0.63 -6.30 2.61
N LYS A 246 1.82 -6.85 2.31
CA LYS A 246 2.02 -7.73 1.15
C LYS A 246 1.05 -8.91 1.16
N GLN A 247 0.97 -9.63 2.29
CA GLN A 247 0.07 -10.77 2.40
C GLN A 247 -1.39 -10.38 2.25
N GLN A 248 -1.78 -9.19 2.74
CA GLN A 248 -3.14 -8.69 2.58
C GLN A 248 -3.45 -8.39 1.11
N ALA A 249 -2.56 -7.67 0.43
CA ALA A 249 -2.69 -7.39 -1.00
C ALA A 249 -2.74 -8.68 -1.85
N GLU A 250 -1.94 -9.70 -1.52
CA GLU A 250 -1.99 -11.01 -2.17
C GLU A 250 -3.33 -11.73 -1.96
N ARG A 251 -3.92 -11.64 -0.76
CA ARG A 251 -5.25 -12.21 -0.49
C ARG A 251 -6.33 -11.49 -1.29
N ASP A 252 -6.28 -10.17 -1.34
CA ASP A 252 -7.25 -9.35 -2.06
C ASP A 252 -7.16 -9.60 -3.58
N LEU A 253 -5.94 -9.65 -4.13
CA LEU A 253 -5.71 -10.01 -5.53
C LEU A 253 -6.23 -11.42 -5.84
N LYS A 254 -5.99 -12.40 -4.96
CA LYS A 254 -6.50 -13.76 -5.13
C LYS A 254 -8.02 -13.82 -5.08
N ALA A 255 -8.66 -13.01 -4.26
CA ALA A 255 -10.12 -12.89 -4.21
C ALA A 255 -10.66 -12.29 -5.51
N GLU A 256 -10.02 -11.22 -6.02
CA GLU A 256 -10.40 -10.60 -7.28
C GLU A 256 -10.22 -11.56 -8.47
N VAL A 257 -9.09 -12.27 -8.54
CA VAL A 257 -8.84 -13.28 -9.59
C VAL A 257 -9.91 -14.38 -9.57
N LYS A 258 -10.33 -14.84 -8.39
CA LYS A 258 -11.44 -15.82 -8.29
C LYS A 258 -12.74 -15.26 -8.84
N VAL A 259 -13.08 -14.02 -8.48
CA VAL A 259 -14.30 -13.36 -8.98
C VAL A 259 -14.23 -13.20 -10.49
N ARG A 260 -13.09 -12.79 -11.05
CA ARG A 260 -12.88 -12.71 -12.51
C ARG A 260 -13.04 -14.06 -13.19
N MET A 261 -12.42 -15.11 -12.65
CA MET A 261 -12.54 -16.48 -13.17
C MET A 261 -14.01 -16.97 -13.15
N ASP A 262 -14.75 -16.68 -12.08
CA ASP A 262 -16.17 -17.05 -11.98
C ASP A 262 -17.06 -16.26 -12.95
N LEU A 263 -16.68 -15.02 -13.29
CA LEU A 263 -17.36 -14.21 -14.30
C LEU A 263 -17.06 -14.72 -15.72
N GLU A 264 -15.80 -15.02 -16.03
CA GLU A 264 -15.40 -15.62 -17.31
C GLU A 264 -16.08 -16.97 -17.55
N LYS A 265 -16.18 -17.80 -16.51
CA LYS A 265 -16.91 -19.07 -16.59
C LYS A 265 -18.38 -18.85 -16.94
N ARG A 266 -19.06 -17.91 -16.26
CA ARG A 266 -20.46 -17.58 -16.53
C ARG A 266 -20.66 -17.01 -17.93
N LEU A 267 -19.74 -16.18 -18.40
CA LEU A 267 -19.76 -15.63 -19.76
C LEU A 267 -19.65 -16.76 -20.79
N ARG A 268 -18.71 -17.70 -20.60
CA ARG A 268 -18.58 -18.88 -21.46
C ARG A 268 -19.84 -19.75 -21.48
N GLU A 269 -20.44 -20.01 -20.32
CA GLU A 269 -21.69 -20.78 -20.22
C GLU A 269 -22.84 -20.08 -20.99
N ALA A 270 -22.89 -18.74 -20.97
CA ALA A 270 -23.86 -17.96 -21.75
C ALA A 270 -23.57 -18.01 -23.26
N GLU A 271 -22.30 -17.90 -23.67
CA GLU A 271 -21.90 -18.05 -25.08
C GLU A 271 -22.25 -19.44 -25.62
N GLU A 272 -21.96 -20.50 -24.87
CA GLU A 272 -22.31 -21.89 -25.21
C GLU A 272 -23.83 -22.07 -25.32
N ALA A 273 -24.61 -21.48 -24.41
CA ALA A 273 -26.07 -21.50 -24.47
C ALA A 273 -26.61 -20.77 -25.71
N LEU A 274 -26.01 -19.63 -26.10
CA LEU A 274 -26.36 -18.91 -27.33
C LEU A 274 -26.06 -19.74 -28.59
N GLN A 275 -24.87 -20.32 -28.67
CA GLN A 275 -24.47 -21.18 -29.79
C GLN A 275 -25.37 -22.42 -29.90
N SER A 276 -25.71 -23.05 -28.77
CA SER A 276 -26.66 -24.17 -28.69
C SER A 276 -28.05 -23.78 -29.22
N LEU A 277 -28.54 -22.60 -28.83
CA LEU A 277 -29.81 -22.05 -29.31
C LEU A 277 -29.80 -21.79 -30.82
N GLU A 278 -28.74 -21.17 -31.34
CA GLU A 278 -28.57 -20.90 -32.76
C GLU A 278 -28.57 -22.20 -33.57
N GLN A 279 -27.79 -23.20 -33.15
CA GLN A 279 -27.76 -24.52 -33.79
C GLN A 279 -29.09 -25.25 -33.70
N GLY A 280 -29.81 -25.11 -32.57
CA GLY A 280 -31.13 -25.67 -32.38
C GLY A 280 -32.17 -25.08 -33.34
N LEU A 281 -32.18 -23.75 -33.48
CA LEU A 281 -33.07 -22.99 -34.36
C LEU A 281 -32.78 -23.26 -35.84
N ASN A 282 -31.51 -23.42 -36.22
CA ASN A 282 -31.10 -23.72 -37.59
C ASN A 282 -31.35 -25.19 -38.01
N SER A 283 -31.74 -26.07 -37.07
CA SER A 283 -31.99 -27.48 -37.37
C SER A 283 -33.43 -27.73 -37.85
N LEU A 284 -33.61 -28.31 -39.04
CA LEU A 284 -34.94 -28.58 -39.64
C LEU A 284 -35.82 -29.57 -38.85
N ASN A 285 -35.24 -30.35 -37.94
CA ASN A 285 -35.95 -31.34 -37.12
C ASN A 285 -35.87 -30.99 -35.63
N CYS A 286 -36.95 -30.39 -35.12
CA CYS A 286 -37.15 -30.10 -33.71
C CYS A 286 -37.77 -31.31 -32.99
N ASN A 287 -36.96 -32.03 -32.22
CA ASN A 287 -37.44 -33.04 -31.27
C ASN A 287 -37.81 -32.39 -29.92
N LYS A 288 -38.74 -33.01 -29.17
CA LYS A 288 -39.16 -32.55 -27.83
C LYS A 288 -38.00 -32.37 -26.85
N GLU A 289 -36.91 -33.14 -27.01
CA GLU A 289 -35.69 -33.00 -26.20
C GLU A 289 -34.88 -31.75 -26.54
N LYS A 290 -34.80 -31.38 -27.82
CA LYS A 290 -34.13 -30.14 -28.26
C LYS A 290 -34.90 -28.92 -27.77
N GLU A 291 -36.23 -28.95 -27.85
CA GLU A 291 -37.07 -27.87 -27.34
C GLU A 291 -36.89 -27.67 -25.82
N LYS A 292 -36.74 -28.77 -25.06
CA LYS A 292 -36.42 -28.70 -23.62
C LYS A 292 -35.03 -28.10 -23.36
N LYS A 293 -34.02 -28.47 -24.15
CA LYS A 293 -32.67 -27.89 -24.06
C LYS A 293 -32.67 -26.39 -24.38
N MET A 294 -33.30 -25.98 -25.47
CA MET A 294 -33.45 -24.57 -25.83
C MET A 294 -34.17 -23.77 -24.74
N LYS A 295 -35.21 -24.31 -24.10
CA LYS A 295 -35.87 -23.64 -22.95
C LYS A 295 -34.93 -23.48 -21.74
N ALA A 296 -34.05 -24.45 -21.52
CA ALA A 296 -33.04 -24.37 -20.47
C ALA A 296 -31.99 -23.30 -20.80
N ASP A 297 -31.52 -23.26 -22.05
CA ASP A 297 -30.54 -22.29 -22.56
C ASP A 297 -31.09 -20.86 -22.50
N VAL A 298 -32.36 -20.64 -22.89
CA VAL A 298 -33.06 -19.34 -22.75
C VAL A 298 -33.16 -18.94 -21.27
N SER A 299 -33.42 -19.90 -20.38
CA SER A 299 -33.50 -19.62 -18.94
C SER A 299 -32.14 -19.26 -18.35
N ASN A 300 -31.05 -19.88 -18.82
CA ASN A 300 -29.69 -19.55 -18.42
C ASN A 300 -29.29 -18.16 -18.91
N LEU A 301 -29.58 -17.83 -20.17
CA LEU A 301 -29.33 -16.50 -20.73
C LEU A 301 -30.11 -15.41 -20.00
N ARG A 302 -31.39 -15.66 -19.72
CA ARG A 302 -32.20 -14.73 -18.94
C ARG A 302 -31.56 -14.43 -17.57
N LYS A 303 -31.10 -15.46 -16.85
CA LYS A 303 -30.41 -15.29 -15.55
C LYS A 303 -29.12 -14.48 -15.69
N PHE A 304 -28.33 -14.74 -16.74
CA PHE A 304 -27.11 -14.00 -17.04
C PHE A 304 -27.40 -12.51 -17.24
N PHE A 305 -28.37 -12.16 -18.08
CA PHE A 305 -28.74 -10.76 -18.32
C PHE A 305 -29.37 -10.09 -17.08
N GLU A 306 -30.22 -10.79 -16.32
CA GLU A 306 -30.76 -10.27 -15.05
C GLU A 306 -29.63 -9.95 -14.04
N GLU A 307 -28.55 -10.74 -14.05
CA GLU A 307 -27.37 -10.49 -13.23
C GLU A 307 -26.51 -9.33 -13.76
N CYS A 308 -26.31 -9.22 -15.08
CA CYS A 308 -25.63 -8.07 -15.69
C CYS A 308 -26.34 -6.75 -15.39
N ILE A 309 -27.68 -6.72 -15.51
CA ILE A 309 -28.49 -5.55 -15.17
C ILE A 309 -28.30 -5.16 -13.70
N ARG A 310 -28.38 -6.15 -12.79
CA ARG A 310 -28.19 -5.91 -11.35
C ARG A 310 -26.80 -5.36 -11.03
N ASN A 311 -25.76 -5.87 -11.69
CA ASN A 311 -24.39 -5.40 -11.51
C ASN A 311 -24.21 -3.97 -12.06
N ALA A 312 -24.76 -3.67 -13.23
CA ALA A 312 -24.76 -2.33 -13.80
C ALA A 312 -25.51 -1.31 -12.92
N GLU A 313 -26.64 -1.71 -12.31
CA GLU A 313 -27.35 -0.89 -11.34
C GLU A 313 -26.54 -0.62 -10.07
N LEU A 314 -25.80 -1.61 -9.59
CA LEU A 314 -24.91 -1.46 -8.43
C LEU A 314 -23.75 -0.52 -8.77
N GLU A 315 -23.14 -0.67 -9.94
CA GLU A 315 -22.06 0.19 -10.44
C GLU A 315 -22.53 1.64 -10.60
N ALA A 316 -23.71 1.86 -11.18
CA ALA A 316 -24.30 3.20 -11.26
C ALA A 316 -24.54 3.83 -9.88
N LYS A 317 -24.79 3.02 -8.84
CA LYS A 317 -24.97 3.47 -7.44
C LYS A 317 -23.64 3.64 -6.69
N MET A 318 -22.50 3.16 -7.21
CA MET A 318 -21.20 3.20 -6.54
C MET A 318 -20.78 4.61 -6.08
N PRO A 319 -20.90 5.68 -6.90
CA PRO A 319 -20.52 7.03 -6.46
C PRO A 319 -21.31 7.50 -5.24
N VAL A 320 -22.60 7.12 -5.13
CA VAL A 320 -23.46 7.46 -3.99
C VAL A 320 -23.09 6.64 -2.76
N ILE A 321 -22.83 5.34 -2.93
CA ILE A 321 -22.38 4.45 -1.85
C ILE A 321 -21.06 4.95 -1.25
N MET A 322 -20.09 5.32 -2.10
CA MET A 322 -18.80 5.88 -1.68
C MET A 322 -18.95 7.24 -0.99
N LYS A 323 -19.80 8.13 -1.51
CA LYS A 323 -20.10 9.41 -0.85
C LYS A 323 -20.69 9.21 0.54
N ASN A 324 -21.57 8.22 0.70
CA ASN A 324 -22.21 7.90 1.97
C ASN A 324 -21.23 7.26 2.97
N SER A 325 -20.33 6.37 2.54
CA SER A 325 -19.32 5.78 3.43
C SER A 325 -18.37 6.84 4.00
N VAL A 326 -17.91 7.77 3.16
CA VAL A 326 -17.10 8.94 3.58
C VAL A 326 -17.88 9.83 4.54
N TYR A 327 -19.17 10.06 4.28
CA TYR A 327 -20.02 10.84 5.17
C TYR A 327 -20.20 10.17 6.54
N ILE A 328 -20.38 8.85 6.60
CA ILE A 328 -20.46 8.07 7.84
C ILE A 328 -19.17 8.19 8.63
N HIS A 329 -17.99 8.01 8.01
CA HIS A 329 -16.70 8.18 8.68
C HIS A 329 -16.49 9.62 9.18
N LYS A 330 -16.86 10.63 8.38
CA LYS A 330 -16.81 12.04 8.81
C LYS A 330 -17.77 12.32 9.96
N ALA A 331 -18.98 11.79 9.93
CA ALA A 331 -19.96 11.93 11.00
C ALA A 331 -19.51 11.22 12.29
N ALA A 332 -18.97 10.00 12.19
CA ALA A 332 -18.39 9.26 13.30
C ALA A 332 -17.21 10.03 13.92
N THR A 333 -16.29 10.54 13.10
CA THR A 333 -15.16 11.36 13.55
C THR A 333 -15.64 12.63 14.27
N ARG A 334 -16.67 13.31 13.76
CA ARG A 334 -17.30 14.47 14.40
C ARG A 334 -17.96 14.09 15.74
N ARG A 335 -18.64 12.95 15.83
CA ARG A 335 -19.22 12.44 17.08
C ARG A 335 -18.14 12.10 18.11
N ILE A 336 -17.04 11.46 17.72
CA ILE A 336 -15.89 11.18 18.60
C ILE A 336 -15.27 12.48 19.12
N LYS A 337 -15.05 13.46 18.23
CA LYS A 337 -14.57 14.80 18.64
C LYS A 337 -15.56 15.49 19.58
N SER A 338 -16.86 15.46 19.28
CA SER A 338 -17.91 16.03 20.13
C SER A 338 -17.98 15.34 21.50
N CYS A 339 -17.83 14.01 21.56
CA CYS A 339 -17.74 13.26 22.82
C CYS A 339 -16.49 13.64 23.62
N ARG A 340 -15.34 13.86 22.96
CA ARG A 340 -14.13 14.41 23.61
C ARG A 340 -14.34 15.82 24.14
N PHE A 341 -15.05 16.69 23.41
CA PHE A 341 -15.40 18.03 23.89
C PHE A 341 -16.39 17.97 25.05
N ARG A 342 -17.37 17.06 25.02
CA ARG A 342 -18.30 16.84 26.14
C ARG A 342 -17.58 16.29 27.36
N CYS A 343 -16.65 15.34 27.19
CA CYS A 343 -15.80 14.82 28.25
C CYS A 343 -14.84 15.89 28.82
N ARG A 344 -14.33 16.81 28.00
CA ARG A 344 -13.54 17.96 28.48
C ARG A 344 -14.41 18.96 29.25
N ARG A 345 -15.64 19.22 28.80
CA ARG A 345 -16.59 20.12 29.47
C ARG A 345 -17.09 19.52 30.79
N THR A 346 -17.31 18.20 30.84
CA THR A 346 -17.57 17.51 32.11
C THR A 346 -16.31 17.47 32.97
N SER A 347 -15.09 17.28 32.45
CA SER A 347 -13.88 17.37 33.28
C SER A 347 -13.66 18.76 33.89
N ALA A 348 -14.05 19.83 33.18
CA ALA A 348 -14.01 21.19 33.72
C ALA A 348 -15.12 21.45 34.74
N SER A 349 -16.28 20.79 34.60
CA SER A 349 -17.37 20.81 35.57
C SER A 349 -17.16 19.87 36.77
N TRP A 350 -16.27 18.88 36.64
CA TRP A 350 -15.97 17.89 37.68
C TRP A 350 -14.93 18.39 38.70
N ASN A 351 -14.27 19.53 38.44
CA ASN A 351 -13.42 20.17 39.45
C ASN A 351 -14.21 20.86 40.58
N ASP A 352 -15.54 20.99 40.47
CA ASP A 352 -16.41 21.52 41.54
C ASP A 352 -17.19 20.44 42.32
N MET A 353 -17.07 19.16 41.96
CA MET A 353 -17.74 18.08 42.67
C MET A 353 -16.73 17.16 43.34
N LYS A 354 -16.34 17.54 44.56
CA LYS A 354 -15.57 16.72 45.48
C LYS A 354 -16.23 15.35 45.70
N GLN A 355 -15.36 14.36 45.87
CA GLN A 355 -15.58 13.06 46.51
C GLN A 355 -16.52 12.08 45.79
N SER A 356 -15.93 11.15 45.03
CA SER A 356 -16.24 9.73 45.17
C SER A 356 -15.05 8.90 44.72
N GLN A 357 -14.53 8.11 45.66
CA GLN A 357 -13.40 7.21 45.50
C GLN A 357 -13.72 6.10 44.48
N SER A 358 -12.88 5.93 43.46
CA SER A 358 -12.45 4.63 42.94
C SER A 358 -11.71 4.83 41.61
N PHE A 359 -10.39 4.71 41.65
CA PHE A 359 -9.55 3.89 40.78
C PHE A 359 -8.10 4.30 41.04
N ILE A 360 -7.28 3.30 41.30
CA ILE A 360 -5.87 3.41 41.68
C ILE A 360 -5.11 4.04 40.50
N PHE A 361 -4.67 5.28 40.68
CA PHE A 361 -3.63 5.92 39.87
C PHE A 361 -2.57 6.43 40.84
N SER A 362 -1.33 6.00 40.66
CA SER A 362 -0.18 6.40 41.46
C SER A 362 -0.01 7.92 41.39
N HIS A 363 0.00 8.59 42.55
CA HIS A 363 0.07 10.05 42.66
C HIS A 363 1.33 10.64 41.95
N ALA A 364 2.41 9.85 41.86
CA ALA A 364 3.67 10.23 41.22
C ALA A 364 3.60 10.34 39.68
N GLU A 365 2.75 9.56 39.02
CA GLU A 365 2.61 9.62 37.55
C GLU A 365 1.72 10.79 37.11
N ALA A 366 0.78 11.19 37.96
CA ALA A 366 -0.09 12.33 37.70
C ALA A 366 0.67 13.67 37.69
N GLU A 367 1.65 13.83 38.59
CA GLU A 367 2.49 15.03 38.66
C GLU A 367 3.43 15.13 37.45
N ASN A 368 4.06 14.02 37.07
CA ASN A 368 4.98 13.96 35.92
C ASN A 368 4.27 14.28 34.59
N ILE A 369 3.03 13.81 34.42
CA ILE A 369 2.21 14.12 33.23
C ILE A 369 1.80 15.60 33.20
N GLU A 370 1.57 16.23 34.35
CA GLU A 370 1.19 17.64 34.40
C GLU A 370 2.38 18.57 34.15
N GLU A 371 3.57 18.21 34.66
CA GLU A 371 4.83 18.90 34.32
C GLU A 371 5.14 18.82 32.82
N LEU A 372 4.93 17.65 32.20
CA LEU A 372 5.13 17.46 30.76
C LEU A 372 4.18 18.34 29.93
N LYS A 373 2.92 18.47 30.37
CA LYS A 373 1.94 19.36 29.72
C LYS A 373 2.29 20.83 29.91
N GLU A 374 2.80 21.23 31.07
CA GLU A 374 3.25 22.59 31.29
C GLU A 374 4.48 22.92 30.44
N ALA A 375 5.46 22.01 30.35
CA ALA A 375 6.62 22.14 29.49
C ALA A 375 6.21 22.27 28.02
N ALA A 376 5.29 21.44 27.54
CA ALA A 376 4.75 21.52 26.18
C ALA A 376 4.01 22.85 25.92
N LYS A 377 3.29 23.40 26.91
CA LYS A 377 2.65 24.72 26.81
C LYS A 377 3.68 25.85 26.77
N ARG A 378 4.77 25.76 27.55
CA ARG A 378 5.86 26.75 27.55
C ARG A 378 6.61 26.75 26.21
N LEU A 379 6.96 25.58 25.69
CA LEU A 379 7.58 25.41 24.37
C LEU A 379 6.65 25.89 23.23
N SER A 380 5.36 25.61 23.34
CA SER A 380 4.38 26.10 22.37
C SER A 380 4.22 27.62 22.41
N ARG A 381 4.52 28.30 23.51
CA ARG A 381 4.47 29.78 23.61
C ARG A 381 5.78 30.43 23.17
N ASP A 382 6.87 29.68 23.09
CA ASP A 382 8.16 30.20 22.65
C ASP A 382 8.15 30.51 21.14
N GLN A 383 8.30 31.79 20.82
CA GLN A 383 8.31 32.31 19.46
C GLN A 383 9.55 31.84 18.67
N ARG A 384 10.68 31.59 19.35
CA ARG A 384 11.91 31.09 18.71
C ARG A 384 11.71 29.65 18.28
N PHE A 385 11.18 28.81 19.18
CA PHE A 385 10.85 27.42 18.88
C PHE A 385 9.89 27.29 17.68
N ARG A 386 8.83 28.10 17.63
CA ARG A 386 7.93 28.12 16.46
C ARG A 386 8.65 28.47 15.16
N LYS A 387 9.50 29.51 15.17
CA LYS A 387 10.26 29.91 13.98
C LYS A 387 11.21 28.80 13.51
N THR A 388 11.87 28.11 14.43
CA THR A 388 12.74 26.97 14.13
C THR A 388 11.96 25.81 13.50
N ILE A 389 10.80 25.46 14.05
CA ILE A 389 9.93 24.42 13.47
C ILE A 389 9.45 24.81 12.06
N TYR A 390 9.06 26.07 11.85
CA TYR A 390 8.68 26.55 10.51
C TYR A 390 9.84 26.54 9.52
N GLN A 391 11.07 26.81 9.95
CA GLN A 391 12.26 26.67 9.10
C GLN A 391 12.51 25.21 8.73
N ILE A 392 12.44 24.29 9.69
CA ILE A 392 12.63 22.84 9.45
C ILE A 392 11.57 22.32 8.45
N MET A 393 10.30 22.68 8.64
CA MET A 393 9.23 22.29 7.73
C MET A 393 9.38 22.88 6.33
N ARG A 394 9.97 24.08 6.20
CA ARG A 394 10.24 24.70 4.89
C ARG A 394 11.42 24.02 4.19
N SER A 395 12.50 23.73 4.91
CA SER A 395 13.65 23.01 4.40
C SER A 395 13.31 21.61 3.90
N GLN A 396 12.42 20.88 4.60
CA GLN A 396 11.93 19.56 4.15
C GLN A 396 11.02 19.62 2.92
N LYS A 397 10.34 20.74 2.70
CA LYS A 397 9.47 20.92 1.53
C LYS A 397 10.28 21.28 0.28
N ASP A 398 11.33 22.07 0.43
CA ASP A 398 12.21 22.46 -0.67
C ASP A 398 13.08 21.27 -1.13
N SER A 399 13.46 20.35 -0.23
CA SER A 399 14.15 19.10 -0.59
C SER A 399 13.27 18.10 -1.35
N ALA A 400 11.95 18.13 -1.16
CA ALA A 400 11.02 17.24 -1.87
C ALA A 400 10.67 17.69 -3.29
N SER A 401 11.00 18.94 -3.67
CA SER A 401 10.72 19.49 -5.02
C SER A 401 11.90 19.44 -6.00
N GLY A 402 13.06 18.90 -5.58
CA GLY A 402 14.28 18.83 -6.41
C GLY A 402 14.32 17.67 -7.42
N ASP A 403 13.54 16.61 -7.21
CA ASP A 403 13.59 15.39 -8.02
C ASP A 403 12.50 15.34 -9.10
N LYS A 404 12.50 16.33 -9.99
CA LYS A 404 11.94 16.19 -11.35
C LYS A 404 12.80 16.99 -12.33
N LYS A 405 13.79 16.32 -12.90
CA LYS A 405 14.39 16.67 -14.19
C LYS A 405 14.21 15.51 -15.15
#